data_AF-A0A3B0YG56-F1
#
_entry.id   AF-A0A3B0YG56-F1
#
_cell.length_a   1.000
_cell.length_b   1.000
_cell.length_c   1.000
_cell.angle_alpha   90.00
_cell.angle_beta   90.00
_cell.angle_gamma   90.00
#
_symmetry.space_group_name_H-M   'P 1'
#
loop_
_entity.id
_entity.type
_entity.pdbx_description
1 polymer ?
#
loop_
_entity_poly.entity_id
_entity_poly.type
_entity_poly.pdbx_seq_one_letter_code
_entity_poly.pdbx_strand_id
1 'polypeptide(L)' 'MSFGGGAVFKLTKNIGLRLEVRGYFSSLGSSSNFCNSANECIIVGDGFMQQYDVNAGIRLRF' A
#
# COMPACT_ATOMS: atom_id res chain seq x y z
N MET A 1 8.74 2.51 -0.68
CA MET A 1 9.05 2.12 0.72
C MET A 1 7.79 1.57 1.36
N SER A 2 7.89 0.55 2.21
CA SER A 2 6.75 0.03 2.95
C SER A 2 7.12 -0.18 4.41
N PHE A 3 6.19 0.11 5.32
CA PHE A 3 6.28 -0.32 6.71
C PHE A 3 5.11 -1.24 7.02
N GLY A 4 5.29 -2.20 7.91
CA GLY A 4 4.22 -3.11 8.27
C GLY A 4 4.49 -3.80 9.58
N GLY A 5 3.42 -4.07 10.31
CA GLY A 5 3.46 -4.71 11.61
C GLY A 5 2.12 -5.39 11.89
N GLY A 6 2.16 -6.41 12.74
CA GLY A 6 0.97 -7.17 13.06
C GLY A 6 1.14 -8.01 14.32
N ALA A 7 0.01 -8.47 14.83
CA ALA A 7 -0.07 -9.38 15.96
C ALA A 7 -0.67 -10.71 15.51
N VAL A 8 -0.16 -11.80 16.08
CA VAL A 8 -0.74 -13.14 15.90
C VAL A 8 -1.11 -13.70 17.25
N PHE A 9 -2.39 -13.93 17.46
CA PHE A 9 -2.89 -14.63 18.64
C PHE A 9 -3.01 -16.13 18.32
N LYS A 10 -2.31 -16.97 19.07
CA LYS A 10 -2.33 -18.43 18.86
C LYS A 10 -3.46 -19.05 19.67
N LEU A 11 -4.48 -19.57 18.98
CA LEU A 11 -5.54 -20.38 19.60
C LEU A 11 -5.05 -21.80 19.89
N THR A 12 -4.19 -22.33 19.02
CA THR A 12 -3.58 -23.65 19.15
C THR A 12 -2.16 -23.60 18.56
N LYS A 13 -1.39 -24.68 18.69
CA LYS A 13 -0.07 -24.80 18.03
C LYS A 13 -0.13 -24.59 16.51
N ASN A 14 -1.29 -24.90 15.91
CA ASN A 14 -1.47 -24.92 14.45
C ASN A 14 -2.44 -23.85 13.93
N ILE A 15 -3.23 -23.22 14.81
CA ILE A 15 -4.26 -22.24 14.43
C ILE A 15 -4.01 -20.94 15.20
N GLY A 16 -4.01 -19.81 14.50
CA GLY A 16 -3.97 -18.49 15.11
C GLY A 16 -4.81 -17.47 14.36
N LEU A 17 -5.14 -16.37 15.03
CA LEU A 17 -5.74 -15.19 14.44
C LEU A 17 -4.62 -14.19 14.14
N ARG A 18 -4.62 -13.61 12.94
CA ARG A 18 -3.64 -12.62 12.48
C ARG A 18 -4.35 -11.30 12.26
N LEU A 19 -3.79 -10.24 12.83
CA LEU A 19 -4.12 -8.85 12.54
C LEU A 19 -2.87 -8.17 12.03
N GLU A 20 -2.96 -7.48 10.92
CA GLU A 20 -1.80 -6.88 10.26
C GLU A 20 -2.15 -5.54 9.61
N VAL A 21 -1.25 -4.58 9.76
CA VAL A 21 -1.34 -3.27 9.14
C VAL A 21 -0.10 -3.07 8.27
N ARG A 22 -0.29 -2.59 7.04
CA ARG A 22 0.79 -2.23 6.12
C ARG A 22 0.57 -0.83 5.58
N GLY A 23 1.63 -0.05 5.52
CA GLY A 23 1.70 1.23 4.84
C GLY A 23 2.68 1.15 3.68
N TYR A 24 2.28 1.69 2.53
CA TYR A 24 3.07 1.76 1.30
C TYR A 24 3.23 3.23 0.90
N PHE A 25 4.46 3.61 0.59
CA PHE A 25 4.87 4.93 0.15
C PHE A 25 5.65 4.77 -1.14
N SER A 26 5.07 5.20 -2.26
CA SER A 26 5.69 5.09 -3.57
C SER A 26 5.80 6.48 -4.19
N SER A 27 6.99 6.84 -4.65
CA SER A 27 7.16 8.02 -5.50
C SER A 27 6.75 7.63 -6.92
N LEU A 28 5.85 8.41 -7.52
CA LEU A 28 5.48 8.28 -8.93
C LEU A 28 6.52 9.05 -9.75
N GLY A 29 7.46 8.32 -10.35
CA GLY A 29 8.69 8.87 -10.92
C GLY A 29 8.61 9.37 -12.37
N SER A 30 7.46 9.81 -12.87
CA SER A 30 7.40 10.34 -14.24
C SER A 30 6.26 11.34 -14.43
N SER A 31 6.62 12.60 -14.63
CA SER A 31 5.73 13.66 -15.09
C SER A 31 5.65 13.61 -16.60
N SER A 32 4.41 13.58 -17.10
CA SER A 32 4.11 13.77 -18.50
C SER A 32 3.40 15.11 -18.66
N ASN A 33 3.91 15.96 -19.54
CA ASN A 33 3.25 17.21 -19.86
C ASN A 33 2.16 16.91 -20.89
N PHE A 34 0.90 17.07 -20.48
CA PHE A 34 -0.23 16.99 -21.39
C PHE A 34 -0.58 18.41 -21.85
N CYS A 35 -0.27 18.73 -23.10
CA CYS A 35 -0.59 20.03 -23.68
C CYS A 35 -1.81 19.90 -24.61
N ASN A 36 -2.84 20.70 -24.36
CA ASN A 36 -3.98 20.84 -25.28
C ASN A 36 -3.62 21.76 -26.45
N SER A 37 -4.38 21.69 -27.55
CA SER A 37 -4.27 22.52 -28.76
C SER A 37 -4.36 24.03 -28.51
N ALA A 38 -4.79 24.45 -27.32
CA ALA A 38 -4.83 25.84 -26.86
C ALA A 38 -3.53 26.31 -26.15
N ASN A 39 -2.43 25.53 -26.22
CA ASN A 39 -1.17 25.78 -25.50
C ASN A 39 -1.27 25.76 -23.97
N GLU A 40 -2.37 25.24 -23.42
CA GLU A 40 -2.49 24.94 -22.00
C GLU A 40 -1.80 23.60 -21.72
N CYS A 41 -0.64 23.66 -21.07
CA CYS A 41 0.12 22.49 -20.65
C CYS A 41 -0.16 22.20 -19.17
N ILE A 42 -0.70 21.02 -18.89
CA ILE A 42 -0.91 20.51 -17.54
C ILE A 42 0.21 19.50 -17.26
N ILE A 43 0.94 19.71 -16.17
CA ILE A 43 1.90 18.73 -15.68
C ILE A 43 1.08 17.61 -15.01
N VAL A 44 1.01 16.46 -15.66
CA VAL A 44 0.31 15.28 -15.13
C VAL A 44 1.37 14.23 -14.80
N GLY A 45 1.67 14.09 -13.51
CA GLY A 45 2.53 13.01 -13.03
C GLY A 45 3.69 13.47 -12.15
N ASP A 46 3.40 14.11 -11.03
CA ASP A 46 4.37 14.23 -9.94
C ASP A 46 3.56 13.95 -8.68
N GLY A 47 3.99 12.99 -7.87
CA GLY A 47 3.33 12.76 -6.60
C GLY A 47 3.86 11.60 -5.79
N PHE A 48 3.45 11.59 -4.53
CA PHE A 48 3.65 10.48 -3.61
C PHE A 48 2.34 9.72 -3.47
N MET A 49 2.35 8.44 -3.82
CA MET A 49 1.24 7.54 -3.54
C MET A 49 1.42 6.97 -2.13
N GLN A 50 0.43 7.21 -1.28
CA GLN A 50 0.33 6.62 0.05
C GLN A 50 -0.84 5.64 0.07
N GLN A 51 -0.60 4.40 0.51
CA GLN A 51 -1.63 3.37 0.65
C GLN A 51 -1.50 2.70 2.01
N TYR A 52 -2.64 2.43 2.65
CA TYR A 52 -2.71 1.75 3.94
C TYR A 52 -3.66 0.57 3.85
N ASP A 53 -3.18 -0.61 4.21
CA ASP A 53 -3.95 -1.84 4.20
C ASP A 53 -4.07 -2.37 5.64
N VAL A 54 -5.30 -2.72 6.03
CA VAL A 54 -5.61 -3.39 7.29
C VAL A 54 -6.17 -4.77 6.98
N ASN A 55 -5.52 -5.80 7.49
CA ASN A 55 -5.84 -7.19 7.23
C ASN A 55 -6.15 -7.92 8.53
N ALA A 56 -7.22 -8.72 8.53
CA ALA A 56 -7.55 -9.66 9.58
C ALA A 56 -7.78 -11.04 8.96
N GLY A 57 -7.31 -12.11 9.60
CA GLY A 57 -7.48 -13.45 9.06
C GLY A 57 -7.06 -14.56 10.00
N ILE A 58 -7.24 -15.80 9.53
CA ILE A 58 -6.82 -17.02 10.24
C ILE A 58 -5.48 -17.49 9.66
N ARG A 59 -4.56 -17.86 10.53
CA ARG A 59 -3.27 -18.47 10.20
C ARG A 59 -3.32 -19.96 10.54
N LEU A 60 -3.15 -20.79 9.53
CA LEU A 60 -2.98 -22.24 9.66
C LEU A 60 -1.50 -22.60 9.47
N ARG A 61 -0.95 -23.41 10.37
CA ARG A 61 0.42 -23.95 10.29
C ARG A 61 0.34 -25.48 10.13
N PHE A 62 0.85 -25.96 9.00
CA PHE A 62 1.00 -27.38 8.69
C PHE A 62 2.41 -27.83 9.08
#